data_AF-A0A3D9UEL5-F1
#
_entry.id   AF-A0A3D9UEL5-F1
#
_cell.length_a   1.000
_cell.length_b   1.000
_cell.length_c   1.000
_cell.angle_alpha   90.00
_cell.angle_beta   90.00
_cell.angle_gamma   90.00
#
_symmetry.space_group_name_H-M   'P 1'
#
loop_
_entity.id
_entity.type
_entity.pdbx_description
1 polymer ?
#
loop_
_entity_poly.entity_id
_entity_poly.type
_entity_poly.pdbx_seq_one_letter_code
_entity_poly.pdbx_strand_id
1 'polypeptide(L)'
;MLNKIKAGARSGHYRLVYFDEAGFAASPPVQYGWSPRGKSHETEPQEHDRRSVLGALNYTDNTLFYQTMSGSITRDDVIDFLEQVAKQGDNRLTFVVLDNARIHHGIEEEIRNGW
;
A
#
# COMPACT_ATOMS: atom_id res chain seq x y z
N MET A 1 -12.05 18.09 6.36
CA MET A 1 -10.77 18.43 5.71
C MET A 1 -10.63 17.74 4.35
N LEU A 2 -10.66 16.40 4.29
CA LEU A 2 -10.50 15.62 3.05
C LEU A 2 -11.43 16.02 1.89
N ASN A 3 -12.70 16.36 2.15
CA ASN A 3 -13.62 16.80 1.08
C ASN A 3 -13.16 18.08 0.37
N LYS A 4 -12.50 19.01 1.08
CA LYS A 4 -11.92 20.22 0.47
C LYS A 4 -10.75 19.85 -0.43
N ILE A 5 -9.91 18.92 0.03
CA ILE A 5 -8.78 18.38 -0.74
C ILE A 5 -9.30 17.69 -2.01
N LYS A 6 -10.28 16.80 -1.89
CA LYS A 6 -10.93 16.17 -3.04
C LYS A 6 -11.47 17.18 -4.06
N ALA A 7 -12.10 18.26 -3.59
CA ALA A 7 -12.61 19.32 -4.47
C ALA A 7 -11.48 20.04 -5.22
N GLY A 8 -10.43 20.50 -4.51
CA GLY A 8 -9.34 21.20 -5.18
C GLY A 8 -8.49 20.32 -6.09
N ALA A 9 -8.36 19.02 -5.78
CA ALA A 9 -7.73 18.05 -6.67
C ALA A 9 -8.52 17.88 -7.98
N ARG A 10 -9.85 17.79 -7.91
CA ARG A 10 -10.72 17.77 -9.11
C ARG A 10 -10.63 19.06 -9.93
N SER A 11 -10.41 20.19 -9.27
CA SER A 11 -10.17 21.49 -9.94
C SER A 11 -8.74 21.64 -10.46
N GLY A 12 -7.85 20.66 -10.25
CA GLY A 12 -6.48 20.67 -10.76
C GLY A 12 -5.47 21.47 -9.92
N HIS A 13 -5.88 22.09 -8.81
CA HIS A 13 -5.01 22.94 -7.98
C HIS A 13 -3.86 22.17 -7.31
N TYR A 14 -4.08 20.90 -7.01
CA TYR A 14 -3.10 20.00 -6.39
C TYR A 14 -3.39 18.56 -6.79
N ARG A 15 -2.41 17.69 -6.58
CA ARG A 15 -2.54 16.25 -6.79
C ARG A 15 -2.97 15.57 -5.49
N LEU A 16 -3.80 14.54 -5.57
CA LEU A 16 -4.22 13.74 -4.42
C LEU A 16 -3.97 12.26 -4.73
N VAL A 17 -3.20 11.60 -3.88
CA VAL A 17 -2.81 10.19 -3.99
C VAL A 17 -3.26 9.44 -2.74
N TYR A 18 -3.86 8.27 -2.91
CA TYR A 18 -4.07 7.32 -1.81
C TYR A 18 -2.95 6.29 -1.87
N PHE A 19 -2.29 6.09 -0.74
CA PHE A 19 -1.23 5.11 -0.57
C PHE A 19 -1.68 4.03 0.41
N ASP A 20 -1.42 2.77 0.06
CA ASP A 20 -1.71 1.61 0.91
C ASP A 20 -0.81 0.41 0.54
N GLU A 21 -0.78 -0.56 1.44
CA GLU A 21 -0.06 -1.82 1.28
C GLU A 21 -0.99 -3.03 1.22
N ALA A 22 -0.67 -3.98 0.33
CA ALA A 22 -1.40 -5.23 0.22
C ALA A 22 -0.46 -6.44 0.29
N GLY A 23 -0.79 -7.41 1.14
CA GLY A 23 -0.10 -8.69 1.24
C GLY A 23 -0.86 -9.79 0.50
N PHE A 24 -0.17 -10.53 -0.36
CA PHE A 24 -0.68 -11.69 -1.08
C PHE A 24 0.14 -12.92 -0.69
N ALA A 25 -0.53 -13.97 -0.25
CA ALA A 25 0.09 -15.24 0.08
C ALA A 25 -0.49 -16.32 -0.81
N ALA A 26 0.37 -17.16 -1.39
CA ALA A 26 -0.04 -18.38 -2.07
C ALA A 26 -0.35 -19.51 -1.06
N SER A 27 -0.86 -19.17 0.13
CA SER A 27 -1.34 -20.14 1.08
C SER A 27 -2.75 -20.56 0.67
N PRO A 28 -2.98 -21.85 0.39
CA PRO A 28 -4.35 -22.31 0.19
C PRO A 28 -5.11 -22.06 1.50
N PRO A 29 -6.29 -21.42 1.48
CA PRO A 29 -7.13 -21.39 2.66
C PRO A 29 -7.37 -22.83 3.10
N VAL A 30 -7.49 -23.09 4.41
CA VAL A 30 -7.92 -24.41 4.90
C VAL A 30 -9.26 -24.70 4.23
N GLN A 31 -9.23 -25.57 3.22
CA GLN A 31 -10.40 -25.81 2.39
C GLN A 31 -11.43 -26.58 3.21
N TYR A 32 -12.71 -26.34 2.93
CA TYR A 32 -13.76 -27.14 3.54
C TYR A 32 -13.61 -28.60 3.10
N GLY A 33 -13.58 -29.52 4.06
CA GLY A 33 -13.42 -30.94 3.79
C GLY A 33 -14.23 -31.81 4.73
N TRP A 34 -14.36 -33.08 4.38
CA TRP A 34 -15.03 -34.09 5.20
C TRP A 34 -14.03 -34.73 6.15
N SER A 35 -14.33 -34.69 7.45
CA SER A 35 -13.58 -35.41 8.48
C SER A 35 -14.45 -36.47 9.14
N PRO A 36 -13.85 -37.56 9.67
CA PRO A 36 -14.57 -38.53 10.49
C PRO A 36 -15.30 -37.85 11.65
N ARG A 37 -16.50 -38.35 11.95
CA ARG A 37 -17.34 -37.78 13.03
C ARG A 37 -16.58 -37.80 14.36
N GLY A 38 -16.50 -36.63 15.00
CA GLY A 38 -15.80 -36.45 16.27
C GLY A 38 -14.29 -36.18 16.15
N LYS A 39 -13.76 -36.00 14.93
CA LYS A 39 -12.38 -35.57 14.69
C LYS A 39 -12.34 -34.16 14.10
N SER A 40 -11.34 -33.38 14.49
CA SER A 40 -11.04 -32.08 13.89
C SER A 40 -10.66 -32.24 12.43
N HIS A 41 -10.95 -31.20 11.63
CA HIS A 41 -10.40 -31.09 10.28
C HIS A 41 -8.97 -30.57 10.37
N GLU A 42 -8.03 -31.33 9.81
CA GLU A 42 -6.60 -31.07 9.88
C GLU A 42 -6.04 -31.05 8.47
N THR A 43 -5.09 -30.14 8.23
CA THR A 43 -4.32 -30.06 7.00
C THR A 43 -2.86 -29.84 7.34
N GLU A 44 -1.97 -30.45 6.57
CA GLU A 44 -0.53 -30.22 6.70
C GLU A 44 -0.21 -28.78 6.29
N PRO A 45 0.49 -27.99 7.12
CA PRO A 45 0.99 -26.68 6.73
C PRO A 45 1.91 -26.82 5.50
N GLN A 46 1.64 -26.03 4.47
CA GLN A 46 2.50 -25.94 3.29
C GLN A 46 3.29 -24.63 3.34
N GLU A 47 4.55 -24.68 2.90
CA GLU A 47 5.29 -23.48 2.59
C GLU A 47 4.59 -22.71 1.47
N HIS A 48 4.53 -21.40 1.59
CA HIS A 48 3.90 -20.55 0.60
C HIS A 48 4.71 -19.29 0.39
N ASP A 49 4.73 -18.83 -0.86
CA ASP A 49 5.32 -17.54 -1.19
C ASP A 49 4.40 -16.42 -0.74
N ARG A 50 5.02 -15.37 -0.18
CA ARG A 50 4.35 -14.10 0.11
C ARG A 50 4.95 -12.99 -0.74
N ARG A 51 4.06 -12.24 -1.37
CA ARG A 51 4.36 -10.99 -2.08
C ARG A 51 3.62 -9.86 -1.38
N SER A 52 4.31 -8.74 -1.22
CA SER A 52 3.68 -7.51 -0.75
C SER A 52 3.67 -6.50 -1.89
N VAL A 53 2.68 -5.62 -1.92
CA VAL A 53 2.51 -4.59 -2.94
C VAL A 53 2.38 -3.25 -2.25
N LEU A 54 3.19 -2.30 -2.69
CA LEU A 54 3.04 -0.87 -2.40
C LEU A 54 2.20 -0.28 -3.53
N GLY A 55 1.12 0.44 -3.21
CA GLY A 55 0.22 1.02 -4.21
C GLY A 55 -0.06 2.50 -3.96
N ALA A 56 0.04 3.32 -5.00
CA ALA A 56 -0.33 4.73 -5.01
C ALA A 56 -1.39 4.98 -6.10
N LEU A 57 -2.64 5.20 -5.67
CA LEU A 57 -3.78 5.48 -6.54
C LEU A 57 -4.01 6.99 -6.65
N ASN A 58 -3.89 7.52 -7.87
CA ASN A 58 -4.20 8.92 -8.15
C ASN A 58 -5.71 9.13 -8.19
N TYR A 59 -6.19 10.09 -7.39
CA TYR A 59 -7.62 10.31 -7.17
C TYR A 59 -8.37 10.81 -8.41
N THR A 60 -7.72 11.59 -9.28
CA THR A 60 -8.41 12.29 -10.37
C THR A 60 -8.61 11.44 -11.61
N ASP A 61 -7.64 10.58 -11.93
CA ASP A 61 -7.61 9.77 -13.16
C ASP A 61 -7.65 8.26 -12.90
N ASN A 62 -7.66 7.84 -11.63
CA ASN A 62 -7.62 6.44 -11.19
C ASN A 62 -6.39 5.66 -11.69
N THR A 63 -5.29 6.34 -12.01
CA THR A 63 -4.03 5.69 -12.34
C THR A 63 -3.39 5.10 -11.08
N LEU A 64 -2.91 3.86 -11.18
CA LEU A 64 -2.23 3.15 -10.09
C LEU A 64 -0.75 3.00 -10.43
N PHE A 65 0.11 3.60 -9.60
CA PHE A 65 1.53 3.25 -9.55
C PHE A 65 1.73 2.21 -8.46
N TYR A 66 2.45 1.13 -8.74
CA TYR A 66 2.66 0.06 -7.76
C TYR A 66 4.03 -0.60 -7.90
N GLN A 67 4.49 -1.21 -6.81
CA GLN A 67 5.70 -2.03 -6.78
C GLN A 67 5.44 -3.30 -6.00
N THR A 68 5.98 -4.42 -6.49
CA THR A 68 5.89 -5.72 -5.84
C THR A 68 7.18 -6.04 -5.12
N MET A 69 7.08 -6.50 -3.88
CA MET A 69 8.21 -6.89 -3.05
C MET A 69 8.06 -8.32 -2.55
N SER A 70 9.19 -8.99 -2.33
CA SER A 70 9.21 -10.30 -1.69
C SER A 70 9.27 -10.14 -0.18
N GLY A 71 8.35 -10.78 0.55
CA GLY A 71 8.34 -10.70 2.02
C GLY A 71 7.68 -9.45 2.58
N SER A 72 8.17 -8.96 3.73
CA SER A 72 7.59 -7.82 4.44
C SER A 72 8.10 -6.49 3.86
N ILE A 73 7.21 -5.50 3.85
CA ILE A 73 7.56 -4.12 3.54
C ILE A 73 8.22 -3.48 4.77
N THR A 74 9.35 -2.83 4.54
CA THR A 74 10.08 -2.03 5.53
C THR A 74 9.76 -0.54 5.37
N ARG A 75 10.20 0.29 6.32
CA ARG A 75 10.09 1.74 6.19
C ARG A 75 10.87 2.27 4.98
N ASP A 76 12.07 1.73 4.75
CA ASP A 76 12.94 2.18 3.65
C ASP A 76 12.27 1.92 2.31
N ASP A 77 11.62 0.76 2.15
CA ASP A 77 10.81 0.44 0.96
C ASP A 77 9.68 1.47 0.73
N VAL A 78 9.01 1.91 1.81
CA VAL A 78 7.97 2.95 1.74
C VAL A 78 8.55 4.29 1.32
N ILE A 79 9.70 4.68 1.87
CA ILE A 79 10.39 5.93 1.52
C ILE A 79 10.79 5.93 0.04
N ASP A 80 11.43 4.87 -0.43
CA ASP A 80 11.89 4.72 -1.82
C ASP A 80 10.71 4.74 -2.80
N PHE A 81 9.59 4.14 -2.41
CA PHE A 81 8.36 4.16 -3.20
C PHE A 81 7.74 5.58 -3.26
N LEU A 82 7.62 6.25 -2.13
CA LEU A 82 7.05 7.61 -2.06
C LEU A 82 7.93 8.63 -2.79
N GLU A 83 9.25 8.48 -2.78
CA GLU A 83 10.16 9.31 -3.56
C GLU A 83 9.88 9.16 -5.07
N GLN A 84 9.63 7.94 -5.55
CA GLN A 84 9.24 7.70 -6.94
C GLN A 84 7.86 8.28 -7.27
N VAL A 85 6.91 8.22 -6.34
CA VAL A 85 5.60 8.85 -6.48
C VAL A 85 5.72 10.37 -6.56
N ALA A 86 6.59 10.99 -5.76
CA ALA A 86 6.88 12.42 -5.78
C ALA A 86 7.49 12.85 -7.13
N LYS A 87 8.46 12.09 -7.64
CA LYS A 87 9.11 12.32 -8.96
C LYS A 87 8.14 12.24 -10.15
N GLN A 88 7.05 11.49 -10.03
CA GLN A 88 5.99 11.43 -11.06
C GLN A 88 5.03 12.61 -11.01
N GLY A 89 5.08 13.44 -9.96
CA GLY A 89 4.27 14.64 -9.86
C GLY A 89 4.60 15.65 -10.95
N ASP A 90 3.61 16.42 -11.38
CA ASP A 90 3.73 17.51 -12.35
C ASP A 90 4.00 18.85 -11.65
N ASN A 91 4.91 18.85 -10.66
CA ASN A 91 5.29 19.99 -9.81
C ASN A 91 4.15 20.61 -8.99
N ARG A 92 2.94 20.02 -9.00
CA ARG A 92 1.86 20.43 -8.10
C ARG A 92 2.09 19.91 -6.70
N LEU A 93 1.65 20.69 -5.70
CA LEU A 93 1.53 20.21 -4.33
C LEU A 93 0.78 18.86 -4.33
N THR A 94 1.39 17.83 -3.76
CA THR A 94 0.81 16.49 -3.72
C THR A 94 0.39 16.16 -2.29
N PHE A 95 -0.89 15.88 -2.11
CA PHE A 95 -1.42 15.31 -0.88
C PHE A 95 -1.36 13.79 -0.98
N VAL A 96 -0.63 13.15 -0.06
CA VAL A 96 -0.67 11.70 0.12
C VAL A 96 -1.58 11.38 1.32
N VAL A 97 -2.55 10.50 1.10
CA VAL A 97 -3.41 9.96 2.16
C VAL A 97 -2.95 8.53 2.43
N LEU A 98 -2.55 8.28 3.66
CA LEU A 98 -2.10 6.99 4.18
C LEU A 98 -2.78 6.73 5.52
N ASP A 99 -2.79 5.47 5.96
CA ASP A 99 -3.28 5.11 7.28
C ASP A 99 -2.25 5.48 8.38
N ASN A 100 -2.45 5.03 9.61
CA ASN A 100 -1.56 5.34 10.74
C ASN A 100 -0.58 4.19 11.07
N ALA A 101 -0.29 3.29 10.13
CA ALA A 101 0.59 2.15 10.38
C ALA A 101 2.00 2.60 10.78
N ARG A 102 2.62 1.86 11.72
CA ARG A 102 3.93 2.19 12.33
C ARG A 102 5.05 2.40 11.31
N ILE A 103 4.98 1.72 10.16
CA ILE A 103 5.98 1.80 9.09
C ILE A 103 6.01 3.17 8.41
N HIS A 104 4.93 3.96 8.49
CA HIS A 104 4.87 5.32 7.94
C HIS A 104 5.43 6.40 8.88
N HIS A 105 5.67 6.06 10.14
CA HIS A 105 6.19 7.01 11.13
C HIS A 105 7.70 7.11 11.02
N GLY A 106 8.28 8.19 11.53
CA GLY A 106 9.73 8.33 11.64
C GLY A 106 10.46 8.44 10.30
N ILE A 107 9.78 8.96 9.28
CA ILE A 107 10.43 9.47 8.07
C ILE A 107 11.12 10.78 8.47
N GLU A 108 12.43 10.85 8.22
CA GLU A 108 13.27 12.01 8.56
C GLU A 108 12.75 13.29 7.90
N GLU A 109 12.91 14.41 8.59
CA GLU A 109 12.40 15.70 8.11
C GLU A 109 13.15 16.15 6.85
N GLU A 110 14.46 15.85 6.76
CA GLU A 110 15.27 16.11 5.57
C GLU A 110 14.71 15.40 4.32
N ILE A 111 14.30 14.14 4.47
CA ILE A 111 13.71 13.35 3.38
C ILE A 111 12.39 13.98 2.94
N ARG A 112 11.53 14.34 3.89
CA ARG A 112 10.22 14.96 3.60
C ARG A 112 10.35 16.32 2.93
N ASN A 113 11.36 17.10 3.30
CA ASN A 113 11.64 18.41 2.71
C ASN A 113 12.32 18.33 1.35
N GLY A 114 12.87 17.15 0.98
CA GLY A 114 13.44 16.88 -0.33
C GLY A 114 12.40 16.52 -1.41
N TRP A 115 11.15 16.26 -1.01
CA TRP A 115 10.04 15.91 -1.90
C TRP A 115 9.23 17.12 -2.38
#